data_AF-A0AAV1KKA7-F1
#
_entry.id   AF-A0AAV1KKA7-F1
#
_cell.length_a   1.000
_cell.length_b   1.000
_cell.length_c   1.000
_cell.angle_alpha   90.00
_cell.angle_beta   90.00
_cell.angle_gamma   90.00
#
_symmetry.space_group_name_H-M   'P 1'
#
loop_
_entity.id
_entity.type
_entity.pdbx_description
1 polymer ?
#
loop_
_entity_poly.entity_id
_entity_poly.type
_entity_poly.pdbx_seq_one_letter_code
_entity_poly.pdbx_strand_id
1 'polypeptide(L)'
;MSSDSSLKLQYDKDKLLEFWSSVSHEYRAISYAALRVLLPFATSYFCETDFSAVTVIKNKYRSKINVEKDMRVAISKLEPRYEKLCSEKQAHPSH
;
A
#
# COMPACT_ATOMS: atom_id res chain seq x y z
N MET A 1 17.72 -32.52 -17.76
CA MET A 1 17.66 -31.13 -18.21
C MET A 1 16.20 -30.81 -18.52
N SER A 2 15.40 -30.54 -17.48
CA SER A 2 13.95 -30.35 -17.61
C SER A 2 13.64 -28.87 -17.82
N SER A 3 13.61 -28.50 -19.09
CA SER A 3 12.93 -27.38 -19.76
C SER A 3 12.73 -26.03 -19.04
N ASP A 4 13.61 -25.07 -19.34
CA ASP A 4 13.44 -23.61 -19.16
C ASP A 4 12.14 -23.04 -19.78
N SER A 5 11.51 -23.75 -20.72
CA SER A 5 10.30 -23.30 -21.41
C SER A 5 9.10 -23.16 -20.47
N SER A 6 8.99 -24.01 -19.45
CA SER A 6 7.92 -23.94 -18.45
C SER A 6 8.08 -22.72 -17.54
N LEU A 7 9.32 -22.42 -17.11
CA LEU A 7 9.61 -21.23 -16.31
C LEU A 7 9.35 -19.94 -17.10
N LYS A 8 9.68 -19.93 -18.39
CA LYS A 8 9.39 -18.79 -19.26
C LYS A 8 7.89 -18.53 -19.39
N LEU A 9 7.10 -19.60 -19.60
CA LEU A 9 5.65 -19.47 -19.66
C LEU A 9 5.06 -18.97 -18.33
N GLN A 10 5.61 -19.42 -17.20
CA GLN A 10 5.19 -18.97 -15.88
C GLN A 10 5.55 -17.49 -15.65
N TYR A 11 6.73 -17.06 -16.06
CA TYR A 11 7.16 -15.66 -15.98
C TYR A 11 6.22 -14.72 -16.73
N ASP A 12 5.77 -15.12 -17.92
CA ASP A 12 4.86 -14.30 -18.74
C ASP A 12 3.43 -14.24 -18.16
N LYS A 13 3.06 -15.21 -17.30
CA LYS A 13 1.72 -15.33 -16.72
C LYS A 13 1.61 -14.72 -15.32
N ASP A 14 2.62 -14.93 -14.49
CA ASP A 14 2.61 -14.54 -13.08
C ASP A 14 3.07 -13.09 -12.89
N LYS A 15 2.67 -12.47 -11.77
CA LYS A 15 3.27 -11.18 -11.41
C LYS A 15 4.73 -11.38 -11.04
N LEU A 16 5.57 -10.38 -11.35
CA LEU A 16 7.02 -10.46 -11.15
C LEU A 16 7.42 -10.88 -9.73
N LEU A 17 6.78 -10.31 -8.71
CA LEU A 17 7.06 -10.65 -7.30
C LEU A 17 6.67 -12.11 -6.97
N GLU A 18 5.54 -12.58 -7.48
CA GLU A 18 5.01 -13.92 -7.25
C GLU A 18 5.89 -14.98 -7.95
N PHE A 19 6.29 -14.70 -9.20
CA PHE A 19 7.22 -15.52 -9.96
C PHE A 19 8.57 -15.67 -9.24
N TRP A 20 9.23 -14.55 -8.88
CA TRP A 20 10.55 -14.62 -8.25
C TRP A 20 10.50 -15.26 -6.86
N SER A 21 9.35 -15.16 -6.17
CA SER A 21 9.13 -15.85 -4.89
C SER A 21 8.98 -17.36 -5.09
N SER A 22 8.24 -17.82 -6.11
CA SER A 22 7.99 -19.25 -6.36
C SER A 22 9.26 -20.01 -6.75
N VAL A 23 10.16 -19.37 -7.50
CA VAL A 23 11.43 -19.97 -7.96
C VAL A 23 12.60 -19.73 -7.00
N SER A 24 12.38 -19.03 -5.88
CA SER A 24 13.43 -18.60 -4.94
C SER A 24 14.21 -19.73 -4.26
N HIS A 25 13.60 -20.91 -4.12
CA HIS A 25 14.27 -22.06 -3.53
C HIS A 25 15.29 -22.69 -4.51
N GLU A 26 14.92 -22.79 -5.79
CA GLU A 26 15.73 -23.40 -6.84
C GLU A 26 16.78 -22.41 -7.41
N TYR A 27 16.40 -21.14 -7.55
CA TYR A 27 17.23 -20.08 -8.15
C TYR A 27 17.56 -18.97 -7.15
N ARG A 28 18.00 -19.34 -5.94
CA ARG A 28 18.16 -18.45 -4.79
C ARG A 28 18.90 -17.14 -5.07
N ALA A 29 20.06 -17.20 -5.74
CA ALA A 29 20.90 -16.01 -5.94
C ALA A 29 20.20 -14.95 -6.82
N ILE A 30 19.62 -15.38 -7.94
CA ILE A 30 18.97 -14.47 -8.90
C ILE A 30 17.59 -14.02 -8.40
N SER A 31 16.81 -14.92 -7.79
CA SER A 31 15.54 -14.56 -7.16
C SER A 31 15.76 -13.56 -6.03
N TYR A 32 16.79 -13.74 -5.22
CA TYR A 32 17.11 -12.79 -4.15
C TYR A 32 17.48 -11.41 -4.72
N ALA A 33 18.28 -11.34 -5.78
CA ALA A 33 18.61 -10.08 -6.43
C ALA A 33 17.36 -9.40 -7.03
N ALA A 34 16.49 -10.15 -7.70
CA ALA A 34 15.25 -9.63 -8.26
C ALA A 34 14.29 -9.12 -7.17
N LEU A 35 14.06 -9.92 -6.11
CA LEU A 35 13.21 -9.54 -4.97
C LEU A 35 13.75 -8.31 -4.25
N ARG A 36 15.08 -8.18 -4.11
CA ARG A 36 15.71 -6.98 -3.54
C ARG A 36 15.49 -5.71 -4.34
N VAL A 37 15.22 -5.80 -5.64
CA VAL A 37 14.89 -4.64 -6.48
C VAL A 37 13.39 -4.38 -6.46
N LEU A 38 12.57 -5.43 -6.43
CA LEU A 38 11.11 -5.33 -6.48
C LEU A 38 10.47 -4.91 -5.17
N LEU A 39 11.00 -5.38 -4.03
CA LEU A 39 10.45 -5.06 -2.71
C LEU A 39 10.59 -3.59 -2.32
N PRO A 40 11.76 -2.92 -2.53
CA PRO A 40 11.89 -1.50 -2.25
C PRO A 40 10.91 -0.67 -3.05
N PHE A 41 10.61 -1.02 -4.29
CA PHE A 41 9.63 -0.28 -5.08
C PHE A 41 8.24 -0.27 -4.43
N ALA A 42 7.80 -1.40 -3.88
CA ALA A 42 6.55 -1.41 -3.13
C ALA A 42 6.68 -0.62 -1.82
N THR A 43 7.70 -0.89 -1.01
CA THR A 43 7.79 -0.32 0.35
C THR A 43 8.19 1.16 0.38
N SER A 44 9.06 1.61 -0.53
CA SER A 44 9.46 3.02 -0.65
C SER A 44 8.33 3.82 -1.27
N TYR A 45 7.65 3.33 -2.31
CA TYR A 45 6.49 4.00 -2.88
C TYR A 45 5.34 4.13 -1.87
N PHE A 46 5.05 3.07 -1.09
CA PHE A 46 4.06 3.17 -0.01
C PHE A 46 4.51 4.16 1.06
N CYS A 47 5.78 4.12 1.48
CA CYS A 47 6.33 5.07 2.45
C CYS A 47 6.24 6.52 1.95
N GLU A 48 6.66 6.78 0.71
CA GLU A 48 6.59 8.10 0.08
C GLU A 48 5.15 8.58 -0.09
N THR A 49 4.23 7.68 -0.45
CA THR A 49 2.80 7.98 -0.56
C THR A 49 2.22 8.33 0.82
N ASP A 50 2.54 7.56 1.86
CA ASP A 50 2.11 7.81 3.23
C ASP A 50 2.69 9.14 3.76
N PHE A 51 3.99 9.40 3.54
CA PHE A 51 4.62 10.66 3.92
C PHE A 51 4.06 11.86 3.15
N SER A 52 3.75 11.68 1.85
CA SER A 52 3.10 12.69 1.03
C SER A 52 1.68 12.99 1.53
N ALA A 53 0.90 11.95 1.84
CA ALA A 53 -0.43 12.10 2.43
C ALA A 53 -0.38 12.86 3.77
N VAL A 54 0.56 12.50 4.65
CA VAL A 54 0.79 13.22 5.92
C VAL A 54 1.15 14.68 5.66
N THR A 55 1.99 14.96 4.65
CA THR A 55 2.40 16.33 4.30
C THR A 55 1.23 17.16 3.76
N VAL A 56 0.39 16.58 2.90
CA VAL A 56 -0.84 17.21 2.39
C VAL A 56 -1.83 17.50 3.52
N ILE A 57 -2.04 16.54 4.42
CA ILE A 57 -2.90 16.67 5.59
C ILE A 57 -2.38 17.78 6.51
N LYS A 58 -1.08 17.80 6.80
CA LYS A 58 -0.42 18.80 7.66
C LYS A 58 -0.51 20.21 7.09
N ASN A 59 -0.32 20.38 5.78
CA ASN A 59 -0.35 21.69 5.14
C ASN A 59 -1.78 22.25 4.98
N LYS A 60 -2.80 21.38 4.84
CA LYS A 60 -4.20 21.81 4.63
C LYS A 60 -4.94 22.14 5.94
N TYR A 61 -4.55 21.57 7.09
CA TYR A 61 -5.29 21.70 8.36
C TYR A 61 -4.41 22.07 9.57
N ARG A 62 -3.46 23.00 9.36
CA ARG A 62 -2.39 23.37 10.30
C ARG A 62 -2.81 23.77 11.73
N SER A 63 -4.11 23.92 12.01
CA SER A 63 -4.63 24.38 13.30
C SER A 63 -5.59 23.40 14.02
N LYS A 64 -5.92 22.21 13.49
CA LYS A 64 -7.01 21.40 14.08
C LYS A 64 -6.95 19.86 13.92
N ILE A 65 -5.78 19.25 13.68
CA ILE A 65 -5.69 17.80 13.38
C ILE A 65 -5.09 16.96 14.51
N ASN A 66 -5.71 15.80 14.77
CA ASN A 66 -5.12 14.72 15.55
C ASN A 66 -4.58 13.67 14.56
N VAL A 67 -3.28 13.77 14.29
CA VAL A 67 -2.56 13.06 13.22
C VAL A 67 -2.88 11.57 13.17
N GLU A 68 -2.94 10.90 14.32
CA GLU A 68 -3.18 9.45 14.38
C GLU A 68 -4.58 9.07 13.88
N LYS A 69 -5.61 9.80 14.30
CA LYS A 69 -7.00 9.50 13.94
C LYS A 69 -7.26 9.74 12.46
N ASP A 70 -6.70 10.82 11.93
CA ASP A 70 -6.90 11.20 10.54
C ASP A 70 -6.11 10.29 9.58
N MET A 71 -4.90 9.86 9.95
CA MET A 71 -4.16 8.83 9.21
C MET A 71 -4.92 7.50 9.16
N ARG A 72 -5.48 7.08 10.30
CA ARG A 72 -6.26 5.83 10.38
C ARG A 72 -7.45 5.83 9.43
N VAL A 73 -8.14 6.96 9.31
CA VAL A 73 -9.26 7.11 8.37
C VAL A 73 -8.76 7.15 6.92
N ALA A 74 -7.68 7.88 6.62
CA ALA A 74 -7.15 8.01 5.26
C ALA A 74 -6.57 6.69 4.69
N ILE A 75 -5.98 5.85 5.55
CA ILE A 75 -5.37 4.56 5.16
C ILE A 75 -6.39 3.41 5.19
N SER A 76 -7.53 3.61 5.87
CA SER A 76 -8.58 2.60 5.96
C SER A 76 -9.24 2.37 4.60
N LYS A 77 -9.33 1.09 4.19
CA LYS A 77 -10.14 0.65 3.04
C LYS A 77 -11.62 0.43 3.37
N LEU A 78 -12.01 0.61 4.64
CA LEU A 78 -13.41 0.49 5.06
C LEU A 78 -14.19 1.71 4.58
N GLU A 79 -15.32 1.48 3.91
CA GLU A 79 -16.26 2.53 3.59
C GLU A 79 -16.92 3.06 4.88
N PRO A 80 -16.81 4.36 5.17
CA PRO A 80 -17.50 4.96 6.30
C PRO A 80 -19.02 4.84 6.11
N ARG A 81 -19.74 4.47 7.18
CA ARG A 81 -21.21 4.50 7.18
C ARG A 81 -21.69 5.94 7.39
N TYR A 82 -21.66 6.73 6.31
CA TYR A 82 -21.97 8.15 6.33
C TYR A 82 -23.35 8.47 6.90
N GLU A 83 -24.37 7.67 6.59
CA GLU A 83 -25.75 7.88 7.07
C GLU A 83 -25.81 7.88 8.60
N LYS A 84 -25.21 6.87 9.23
CA LYS A 84 -25.15 6.75 10.69
C LYS A 84 -24.33 7.90 11.31
N LEU A 85 -23.21 8.25 10.68
CA LEU A 85 -22.34 9.33 11.15
C LEU A 85 -23.04 10.70 11.10
N CYS A 86 -23.84 10.93 10.06
CA CYS A 86 -24.64 12.14 9.91
C CYS A 86 -25.82 12.18 10.90
N SER A 87 -26.47 11.04 11.17
CA SER A 87 -27.57 10.98 12.14
C SER A 87 -27.13 11.19 13.59
N GLU A 88 -25.89 10.80 13.93
CA GLU A 88 -25.34 10.94 15.28
C GLU A 88 -24.68 12.30 15.53
N LYS A 89 -24.44 13.10 14.49
CA LYS A 89 -23.89 14.44 14.63
C LYS A 89 -24.96 15.42 15.12
N GLN A 90 -24.86 15.83 16.37
CA GLN A 90 -25.65 16.94 16.89
C GLN A 90 -25.22 18.24 16.22
N ALA A 91 -26.15 18.88 15.50
CA ALA A 91 -25.94 20.22 15.00
C ALA A 91 -25.83 21.17 16.20
N HIS A 92 -24.67 21.79 16.39
CA HIS A 92 -24.53 22.93 17.29
C HIS A 92 -24.91 24.18 16.49
N PRO A 93 -26.09 24.78 16.71
CA PRO A 93 -26.38 26.06 16.12
C PRO A 93 -25.39 27.08 16.68
N SER A 94 -24.69 27.77 15.78
CA SER A 94 -23.89 28.94 16.12
C SER A 94 -24.81 30.08 16.61
N HIS A 95 -24.30 30.85 17.57
CA HIS A 95 -24.99 31.95 18.24
C HIS A 95 -25.09 33.22 17.38
#